data_AF-A0A1A6BI26-F1
#
_entry.id   AF-A0A1A6BI26-F1
#
_cell.length_a   1.000
_cell.length_b   1.000
_cell.length_c   1.000
_cell.angle_alpha   90.00
_cell.angle_beta   90.00
_cell.angle_gamma   90.00
#
_symmetry.space_group_name_H-M   'P 1'
#
loop_
_entity.id
_entity.type
_entity.pdbx_description
1 polymer ?
#
loop_
_entity_poly.entity_id
_entity_poly.type
_entity_poly.pdbx_seq_one_letter_code
_entity_poly.pdbx_strand_id
1 'polypeptide(L)'
;MTTRAAAAALLLTLLALTGCGGAKPVSSPSSPAAQVPPNEVSGVQIPAGRIDEAVGKIDGLVAELMKNSGIPGMAVAIVHGGKTLYAKGFGIKDAGKGDNPDNKVNADTVFQLASVSKSVGATVVAHEVTEGAITWDTPVVTKLPGFTLTDPYVTTHVSVADLYSHRSGLPDHAGDALEDLGYDRREVLDRLKYLPLAPFRISYAYTNFGVTAAAEAVAAAAGKTWEDLSDEVLYRPLGMTSTSSKFADFLARPNHAVNHIKTGDKWEARFQRDPDPQTPAGGVSSSINDMARWLTMVMANGTYNGQRITSPEALLPAITPQVISTAARNPNARAGTYGHGFNTSVTSSGRTMYSHSGGFGLGAATNFAVMPSEDIGIIALTNAAPYGIPEALNAEFMDLVQYGQVREDWATLYRQQLAPMNNPDGTLVGKQPPVSPAPARPLGDYAGVYNNDYWGPATVTDHDGQLLLALGPKGQTFDLTHWDGDTFTFPLSTENALPGSISKAVFSGNALQLEYFNANDLGTFTR
;
A
#
# COMPACT_ATOMS: atom_id res chain seq x y z
N MET A 1 60.76 -1.97 41.24
CA MET A 1 61.75 -2.97 41.66
C MET A 1 62.50 -3.44 40.43
N THR A 2 63.80 -3.14 40.40
CA THR A 2 64.93 -3.92 39.84
C THR A 2 64.56 -5.24 39.14
N THR A 3 65.09 -5.67 37.99
CA THR A 3 66.40 -5.48 37.34
C THR A 3 66.36 -6.23 35.99
N ARG A 4 66.95 -5.69 34.90
CA ARG A 4 68.13 -6.21 34.13
C ARG A 4 68.21 -7.75 34.02
N ALA A 5 68.42 -8.41 32.88
CA ALA A 5 69.44 -8.24 31.83
C ALA A 5 69.09 -9.23 30.67
N ALA A 6 69.24 -8.89 29.38
CA ALA A 6 70.38 -9.23 28.49
C ALA A 6 70.78 -10.73 28.46
N ALA A 7 71.12 -11.39 27.36
CA ALA A 7 71.33 -11.04 25.95
C ALA A 7 71.56 -12.34 25.13
N ALA A 8 71.54 -12.20 23.80
CA ALA A 8 72.27 -12.96 22.76
C ALA A 8 72.03 -14.49 22.63
N ALA A 9 71.40 -15.00 21.56
CA ALA A 9 71.88 -15.17 20.18
C ALA A 9 73.05 -16.18 20.03
N LEU A 10 72.82 -17.32 19.36
CA LEU A 10 73.49 -17.69 18.10
C LEU A 10 72.94 -18.98 17.46
N LEU A 11 73.27 -19.12 16.19
CA LEU A 11 72.77 -19.98 15.10
C LEU A 11 73.48 -21.37 14.95
N LEU A 12 72.91 -22.18 14.03
CA LEU A 12 73.49 -23.27 13.18
C LEU A 12 73.50 -24.70 13.81
N THR A 13 73.21 -25.85 13.16
CA THR A 13 72.85 -26.27 11.77
C THR A 13 72.59 -27.80 11.69
N LEU A 14 71.79 -28.26 10.70
CA LEU A 14 71.68 -29.59 10.02
C LEU A 14 71.33 -30.85 10.87
N LEU A 15 70.54 -31.84 10.44
CA LEU A 15 70.55 -32.61 9.18
C LEU A 15 69.21 -33.35 8.91
N ALA A 16 69.02 -33.75 7.66
CA ALA A 16 67.84 -34.34 7.02
C ALA A 16 67.48 -35.79 7.43
N LEU A 17 66.22 -36.17 7.19
CA LEU A 17 65.83 -37.50 6.70
C LEU A 17 64.50 -37.43 5.93
N THR A 18 64.54 -38.01 4.73
CA THR A 18 63.50 -38.10 3.70
C THR A 18 62.39 -39.08 4.08
N GLY A 19 61.12 -38.67 3.88
CA GLY A 19 59.96 -39.56 3.86
C GLY A 19 59.13 -39.31 2.61
N CYS A 20 59.25 -40.18 1.62
CA CYS A 20 58.42 -40.19 0.42
C CYS A 20 56.98 -40.60 0.80
N GLY A 21 56.04 -39.66 0.74
CA GLY A 21 54.60 -39.92 0.75
C GLY A 21 53.99 -39.28 -0.49
N GLY A 22 53.49 -40.09 -1.42
CA GLY A 22 52.88 -39.62 -2.66
C GLY A 22 51.68 -38.70 -2.38
N ALA A 23 51.86 -37.41 -2.59
CA ALA A 23 50.77 -36.44 -2.60
C ALA A 23 49.92 -36.70 -3.85
N LYS A 24 48.75 -37.32 -3.67
CA LYS A 24 47.68 -37.24 -4.67
C LYS A 24 47.31 -35.76 -4.81
N PRO A 25 47.29 -35.20 -6.03
CA PRO A 25 46.70 -33.89 -6.21
C PRO A 25 45.22 -34.01 -5.86
N VAL A 26 44.82 -33.36 -4.77
CA VAL A 26 43.40 -33.12 -4.50
C VAL A 26 42.99 -32.12 -5.57
N SER A 27 42.50 -32.63 -6.70
CA SER A 27 41.75 -31.83 -7.65
C SER A 27 40.51 -31.35 -6.92
N SER A 28 40.54 -30.12 -6.40
CA SER A 28 39.31 -29.41 -6.06
C SER A 28 38.46 -29.45 -7.33
N PRO A 29 37.23 -30.01 -7.29
CA PRO A 29 36.34 -29.85 -8.43
C PRO A 29 36.18 -28.34 -8.61
N SER A 30 36.68 -27.82 -9.72
CA SER A 30 36.33 -26.48 -10.16
C SER A 30 34.81 -26.50 -10.27
N SER A 31 34.13 -25.94 -9.28
CA SER A 31 32.71 -25.66 -9.43
C SER A 31 32.60 -24.85 -10.71
N PRO A 32 31.76 -25.27 -11.68
CA PRO A 32 31.52 -24.46 -12.87
C PRO A 32 31.26 -23.04 -12.40
N ALA A 33 31.91 -22.05 -13.00
CA ALA A 33 31.59 -20.66 -12.71
C ALA A 33 30.07 -20.53 -12.84
N ALA A 34 29.40 -20.18 -11.74
CA ALA A 34 27.95 -20.03 -11.76
C ALA A 34 27.61 -19.05 -12.89
N GLN A 35 26.82 -19.49 -13.87
CA GLN A 35 26.39 -18.65 -15.00
C GLN A 35 25.49 -17.49 -14.54
N VAL A 36 25.07 -17.52 -13.27
CA VAL A 36 24.17 -16.58 -12.62
C VAL A 36 24.92 -15.86 -11.49
N PRO A 37 24.79 -14.53 -11.35
CA PRO A 37 25.40 -13.77 -10.27
C PRO A 37 25.09 -14.35 -8.87
N PRO A 38 26.04 -14.38 -7.92
CA PRO A 38 25.81 -14.99 -6.61
C PRO A 38 24.62 -14.41 -5.82
N ASN A 39 24.26 -13.15 -6.04
CA ASN A 39 23.10 -12.50 -5.41
C ASN A 39 21.75 -12.95 -5.98
N GLU A 40 21.74 -13.72 -7.06
CA GLU A 40 20.54 -14.29 -7.69
C GLU A 40 20.37 -15.79 -7.38
N VAL A 41 21.36 -16.41 -6.74
CA VAL A 41 21.32 -17.83 -6.36
C VAL A 41 20.52 -18.00 -5.06
N SER A 42 19.44 -18.78 -5.10
CA SER A 42 18.74 -19.19 -3.88
C SER A 42 19.45 -20.34 -3.16
N GLY A 43 19.47 -20.28 -1.83
CA GLY A 43 19.98 -21.37 -0.99
C GLY A 43 19.01 -22.56 -0.85
N VAL A 44 17.78 -22.44 -1.36
CA VAL A 44 16.75 -23.50 -1.27
C VAL A 44 16.28 -23.86 -2.67
N GLN A 45 16.54 -25.12 -3.05
CA GLN A 45 16.09 -25.68 -4.31
C GLN A 45 14.59 -25.96 -4.28
N ILE A 46 13.90 -25.63 -5.37
CA ILE A 46 12.48 -25.96 -5.57
C ILE A 46 12.44 -27.18 -6.48
N PRO A 47 11.95 -28.34 -6.01
CA PRO A 47 11.85 -29.54 -6.84
C PRO A 47 10.91 -29.33 -8.03
N ALA A 48 11.19 -30.02 -9.15
CA ALA A 48 10.25 -30.07 -10.27
C ALA A 48 8.86 -30.57 -9.83
N GLY A 49 7.79 -29.97 -10.37
CA GLY A 49 6.41 -30.27 -10.01
C GLY A 49 5.91 -29.60 -8.71
N ARG A 50 6.79 -28.94 -7.93
CA ARG A 50 6.39 -28.27 -6.68
C ARG A 50 5.38 -27.14 -6.88
N ILE A 51 5.50 -26.40 -7.99
CA ILE A 51 4.56 -25.35 -8.35
C ILE A 51 3.20 -25.94 -8.69
N ASP A 52 3.14 -27.01 -9.49
CA ASP A 52 1.87 -27.70 -9.82
C ASP A 52 1.19 -28.27 -8.57
N GLU A 53 1.97 -28.86 -7.66
CA GLU A 53 1.47 -29.34 -6.36
C GLU A 53 0.89 -28.20 -5.50
N ALA A 54 1.55 -27.03 -5.48
CA ALA A 54 1.07 -25.85 -4.76
C ALA A 54 -0.22 -25.29 -5.38
N VAL A 55 -0.29 -25.20 -6.72
CA VAL A 55 -1.50 -24.79 -7.44
C VAL A 55 -2.65 -25.74 -7.15
N GLY A 56 -2.40 -27.05 -7.10
CA GLY A 56 -3.40 -28.06 -6.75
C GLY A 56 -4.00 -27.93 -5.34
N LYS A 57 -3.36 -27.17 -4.44
CA LYS A 57 -3.83 -26.94 -3.06
C LYS A 57 -4.63 -25.65 -2.89
N ILE A 58 -4.68 -24.77 -3.89
CA ILE A 58 -5.20 -23.41 -3.75
C ILE A 58 -6.69 -23.37 -3.34
N ASP A 59 -7.53 -24.24 -3.92
CA ASP A 59 -8.96 -24.33 -3.59
C ASP A 59 -9.17 -24.64 -2.11
N GLY A 60 -8.31 -25.49 -1.53
CA GLY A 60 -8.36 -25.85 -0.11
C GLY A 60 -7.96 -24.69 0.80
N LEU A 61 -6.87 -23.97 0.46
CA LEU A 61 -6.42 -22.79 1.22
C LEU A 61 -7.49 -21.70 1.23
N VAL A 62 -8.06 -21.39 0.05
CA VAL A 62 -9.13 -20.39 -0.06
C VAL A 62 -10.35 -20.79 0.77
N ALA A 63 -10.79 -22.05 0.67
CA ALA A 63 -11.93 -22.54 1.43
C ALA A 63 -11.70 -22.44 2.96
N GLU A 64 -10.51 -22.79 3.43
CA GLU A 64 -10.14 -22.69 4.84
C GLU A 64 -10.10 -21.23 5.33
N LEU A 65 -9.40 -20.35 4.60
CA LEU A 65 -9.30 -18.94 4.95
C LEU A 65 -10.66 -18.24 4.95
N MET A 66 -11.50 -18.49 3.94
CA MET A 66 -12.86 -17.94 3.88
C MET A 66 -13.73 -18.46 5.02
N LYS A 67 -13.65 -19.76 5.34
CA LYS A 67 -14.39 -20.35 6.47
C LYS A 67 -13.98 -19.73 7.80
N ASN A 68 -12.68 -19.54 8.03
CA ASN A 68 -12.14 -19.05 9.30
C ASN A 68 -12.34 -17.54 9.50
N SER A 69 -12.35 -16.76 8.42
CA SER A 69 -12.51 -15.30 8.46
C SER A 69 -13.95 -14.82 8.25
N GLY A 70 -14.77 -15.63 7.56
CA GLY A 70 -16.12 -15.32 7.16
C GLY A 70 -16.23 -14.32 6.01
N ILE A 71 -15.12 -13.96 5.33
CA ILE A 71 -15.18 -12.96 4.25
C ILE A 71 -16.17 -13.38 3.15
N PRO A 72 -16.93 -12.44 2.55
CA PRO A 72 -18.01 -12.80 1.64
C PRO A 72 -17.53 -13.39 0.31
N GLY A 73 -16.51 -12.80 -0.29
CA GLY A 73 -16.05 -13.15 -1.63
C GLY A 73 -14.56 -12.91 -1.86
N MET A 74 -13.99 -13.71 -2.76
CA MET A 74 -12.59 -13.63 -3.17
C MET A 74 -12.42 -14.10 -4.62
N ALA A 75 -11.50 -13.50 -5.35
CA ALA A 75 -11.01 -14.03 -6.62
C ALA A 75 -9.48 -14.18 -6.58
N VAL A 76 -8.95 -15.24 -7.19
CA VAL A 76 -7.52 -15.59 -7.14
C VAL A 76 -7.02 -15.99 -8.52
N ALA A 77 -5.83 -15.53 -8.91
CA ALA A 77 -5.13 -16.00 -10.09
C ALA A 77 -3.66 -16.31 -9.81
N ILE A 78 -3.12 -17.28 -10.53
CA ILE A 78 -1.71 -17.70 -10.47
C ILE A 78 -1.15 -17.67 -11.90
N VAL A 79 -0.02 -16.99 -12.06
CA VAL A 79 0.71 -16.86 -13.33
C VAL A 79 2.07 -17.53 -13.19
N HIS A 80 2.42 -18.40 -14.13
CA HIS A 80 3.73 -19.06 -14.18
C HIS A 80 4.17 -19.31 -15.62
N GLY A 81 5.44 -19.10 -15.94
CA GLY A 81 5.95 -19.40 -17.28
C GLY A 81 5.29 -18.55 -18.38
N GLY A 82 4.92 -17.31 -18.06
CA GLY A 82 4.15 -16.43 -18.93
C GLY A 82 2.69 -16.87 -19.20
N LYS A 83 2.12 -17.77 -18.39
CA LYS A 83 0.75 -18.30 -18.56
C LYS A 83 -0.05 -18.20 -17.27
N THR A 84 -1.34 -17.90 -17.38
CA THR A 84 -2.30 -18.06 -16.28
C THR A 84 -2.58 -19.55 -16.06
N LEU A 85 -2.08 -20.11 -14.96
CA LEU A 85 -2.33 -21.51 -14.58
C LEU A 85 -3.65 -21.69 -13.84
N TYR A 86 -4.12 -20.63 -13.19
CA TYR A 86 -5.30 -20.64 -12.34
C TYR A 86 -5.96 -19.26 -12.36
N ALA A 87 -7.29 -19.21 -12.45
CA ALA A 87 -8.11 -18.02 -12.25
C ALA A 87 -9.53 -18.43 -11.82
N LYS A 88 -9.95 -18.08 -10.60
CA LYS A 88 -11.24 -18.52 -10.06
C LYS A 88 -11.80 -17.53 -9.04
N GLY A 89 -13.14 -17.45 -9.00
CA GLY A 89 -13.91 -16.71 -7.99
C GLY A 89 -14.55 -17.64 -6.96
N PHE A 90 -14.74 -17.11 -5.75
CA PHE A 90 -15.26 -17.81 -4.58
C PHE A 90 -16.21 -16.91 -3.78
N GLY A 91 -17.25 -17.52 -3.21
CA GLY A 91 -18.23 -16.79 -2.39
C GLY A 91 -19.16 -15.90 -3.19
N ILE A 92 -19.53 -14.76 -2.60
CA ILE A 92 -20.57 -13.85 -3.09
C ILE A 92 -20.10 -12.40 -3.17
N LYS A 93 -20.71 -11.66 -4.10
CA LYS A 93 -20.44 -10.24 -4.36
C LYS A 93 -21.04 -9.32 -3.32
N ASP A 94 -22.16 -9.72 -2.71
CA ASP A 94 -22.96 -8.91 -1.80
C ASP A 94 -23.63 -9.81 -0.73
N ALA A 95 -23.25 -9.65 0.53
CA ALA A 95 -23.79 -10.39 1.68
C ALA A 95 -25.22 -9.98 2.06
N GLY A 96 -25.68 -8.82 1.60
CA GLY A 96 -27.08 -8.40 1.70
C GLY A 96 -28.00 -9.14 0.72
N LYS A 97 -27.43 -9.87 -0.24
CA LYS A 97 -28.17 -10.71 -1.20
C LYS A 97 -28.01 -12.19 -0.85
N GLY A 98 -29.05 -12.98 -1.14
CA GLY A 98 -29.01 -14.42 -0.94
C GLY A 98 -27.96 -15.11 -1.83
N ASP A 99 -27.60 -16.35 -1.47
CA ASP A 99 -26.68 -17.14 -2.28
C ASP A 99 -27.38 -17.64 -3.56
N ASN A 100 -27.14 -16.94 -4.67
CA ASN A 100 -27.73 -17.24 -5.97
C ASN A 100 -26.70 -17.03 -7.11
N PRO A 101 -26.91 -17.61 -8.31
CA PRO A 101 -25.94 -17.56 -9.39
C PRO A 101 -25.49 -16.14 -9.79
N ASP A 102 -26.39 -15.16 -9.77
CA ASP A 102 -26.08 -13.77 -10.15
C ASP A 102 -25.27 -13.02 -9.08
N ASN A 103 -25.28 -13.52 -7.84
CA ASN A 103 -24.52 -12.98 -6.72
C ASN A 103 -23.18 -13.69 -6.51
N LYS A 104 -22.83 -14.72 -7.28
CA LYS A 104 -21.54 -15.40 -7.15
C LYS A 104 -20.38 -14.53 -7.66
N VAL A 105 -19.25 -14.63 -6.97
CA VAL A 105 -17.97 -14.14 -7.50
C VAL A 105 -17.46 -15.11 -8.55
N ASN A 106 -17.05 -14.60 -9.70
CA ASN A 106 -16.35 -15.34 -10.75
C ASN A 106 -15.06 -14.61 -11.15
N ALA A 107 -14.32 -15.16 -12.12
CA ALA A 107 -13.03 -14.60 -12.55
C ALA A 107 -13.14 -13.22 -13.26
N ASP A 108 -14.34 -12.84 -13.69
CA ASP A 108 -14.63 -11.55 -14.33
C ASP A 108 -15.35 -10.58 -13.39
N THR A 109 -15.55 -10.95 -12.12
CA THR A 109 -16.09 -10.03 -11.12
C THR A 109 -15.06 -8.94 -10.84
N VAL A 110 -15.50 -7.68 -10.91
CA VAL A 110 -14.66 -6.50 -10.69
C VAL A 110 -14.63 -6.13 -9.21
N PHE A 111 -13.43 -5.87 -8.71
CA PHE A 111 -13.14 -5.42 -7.36
C PHE A 111 -12.41 -4.08 -7.40
N GLN A 112 -12.54 -3.27 -6.35
CA GLN A 112 -11.63 -2.16 -6.14
C GLN A 112 -10.26 -2.68 -5.70
N LEU A 113 -9.19 -2.21 -6.35
CA LEU A 113 -7.84 -2.70 -6.07
C LEU A 113 -7.20 -2.03 -4.86
N ALA A 114 -7.70 -0.87 -4.44
CA ALA A 114 -7.05 -0.02 -3.46
C ALA A 114 -5.56 0.17 -3.82
N SER A 115 -4.63 0.10 -2.87
CA SER A 115 -3.22 0.43 -3.10
C SER A 115 -2.44 -0.47 -4.09
N VAL A 116 -2.98 -1.61 -4.55
CA VAL A 116 -2.40 -2.31 -5.73
C VAL A 116 -2.42 -1.41 -6.97
N SER A 117 -3.30 -0.40 -7.00
CA SER A 117 -3.31 0.69 -7.99
C SER A 117 -1.96 1.38 -8.15
N LYS A 118 -1.13 1.48 -7.09
CA LYS A 118 0.20 2.10 -7.19
C LYS A 118 1.14 1.31 -8.10
N SER A 119 1.09 -0.02 -8.00
CA SER A 119 1.89 -0.91 -8.86
C SER A 119 1.40 -0.84 -10.30
N VAL A 120 0.08 -0.81 -10.52
CA VAL A 120 -0.51 -0.59 -11.85
C VAL A 120 -0.10 0.78 -12.40
N GLY A 121 -0.20 1.84 -11.61
CA GLY A 121 0.21 3.19 -12.00
C GLY A 121 1.70 3.29 -12.28
N ALA A 122 2.55 2.64 -11.49
CA ALA A 122 3.99 2.59 -11.75
C ALA A 122 4.32 1.96 -13.11
N THR A 123 3.50 0.99 -13.59
CA THR A 123 3.66 0.43 -14.94
C THR A 123 3.23 1.40 -16.05
N VAL A 124 2.25 2.27 -15.81
CA VAL A 124 1.90 3.38 -16.71
C VAL A 124 3.06 4.39 -16.76
N VAL A 125 3.64 4.73 -15.62
CA VAL A 125 4.79 5.64 -15.55
C VAL A 125 6.01 5.04 -16.27
N ALA A 126 6.28 3.74 -16.08
CA ALA A 126 7.37 3.06 -16.78
C ALA A 126 7.17 3.05 -18.32
N HIS A 127 5.92 2.95 -18.79
CA HIS A 127 5.62 3.15 -20.22
C HIS A 127 6.04 4.55 -20.69
N GLU A 128 5.65 5.61 -19.99
CA GLU A 128 6.02 6.99 -20.38
C GLU A 128 7.54 7.26 -20.28
N VAL A 129 8.24 6.55 -19.39
CA VAL A 129 9.72 6.54 -19.36
C VAL A 129 10.30 5.81 -20.58
N THR A 130 9.66 4.73 -21.02
CA THR A 130 10.05 3.98 -22.22
C THR A 130 9.90 4.82 -23.49
N GLU A 131 8.82 5.58 -23.59
CA GLU A 131 8.56 6.49 -24.72
C GLU A 131 9.38 7.79 -24.64
N GLY A 132 10.09 8.02 -23.53
CA GLY A 132 10.94 9.19 -23.33
C GLY A 132 10.17 10.50 -23.08
N ALA A 133 8.87 10.42 -22.75
CA ALA A 133 8.06 11.58 -22.37
C ALA A 133 8.53 12.19 -21.04
N ILE A 134 9.01 11.33 -20.14
CA ILE A 134 9.61 11.67 -18.85
C ILE A 134 10.76 10.70 -18.50
N THR A 135 11.42 10.98 -17.38
CA THR A 135 12.26 10.01 -16.65
C THR A 135 11.74 9.89 -15.23
N TRP A 136 12.10 8.81 -14.51
CA TRP A 136 11.83 8.69 -13.08
C TRP A 136 12.39 9.86 -12.26
N ASP A 137 13.51 10.45 -12.68
CA ASP A 137 14.14 11.61 -12.03
C ASP A 137 13.54 12.96 -12.45
N THR A 138 12.52 12.98 -13.31
CA THR A 138 11.86 14.23 -13.74
C THR A 138 11.27 14.95 -12.51
N PRO A 139 11.67 16.20 -12.23
CA PRO A 139 11.08 16.97 -11.13
C PRO A 139 9.61 17.25 -11.42
N VAL A 140 8.75 16.97 -10.46
CA VAL A 140 7.28 17.01 -10.61
C VAL A 140 6.78 18.39 -11.04
N VAL A 141 7.37 19.44 -10.48
CA VAL A 141 7.02 20.84 -10.79
C VAL A 141 7.22 21.21 -12.25
N THR A 142 8.08 20.50 -12.99
CA THR A 142 8.31 20.78 -14.42
C THR A 142 7.13 20.38 -15.31
N LYS A 143 6.24 19.52 -14.81
CA LYS A 143 5.02 19.08 -15.50
C LYS A 143 3.75 19.53 -14.79
N LEU A 144 3.83 19.79 -13.47
CA LEU A 144 2.79 20.41 -12.66
C LEU A 144 3.30 21.70 -12.01
N PRO A 145 3.33 22.83 -12.72
CA PRO A 145 3.93 24.08 -12.20
C PRO A 145 3.21 24.66 -10.96
N GLY A 146 1.97 24.24 -10.68
CA GLY A 146 1.25 24.60 -9.46
C GLY A 146 1.58 23.72 -8.24
N PHE A 147 2.31 22.61 -8.43
CA PHE A 147 2.68 21.73 -7.32
C PHE A 147 3.76 22.39 -6.45
N THR A 148 3.47 22.56 -5.17
CA THR A 148 4.36 23.19 -4.20
C THR A 148 4.32 22.44 -2.88
N LEU A 149 5.48 22.32 -2.24
CA LEU A 149 5.65 21.81 -0.88
C LEU A 149 6.22 22.93 0.01
N THR A 150 6.16 22.75 1.33
CA THR A 150 6.56 23.81 2.28
C THR A 150 8.02 24.26 2.11
N ASP A 151 8.90 23.35 1.68
CA ASP A 151 10.31 23.65 1.39
C ASP A 151 10.51 23.94 -0.12
N PRO A 152 11.03 25.13 -0.50
CA PRO A 152 11.28 25.49 -1.90
C PRO A 152 12.31 24.61 -2.62
N TYR A 153 13.32 24.11 -1.91
CA TYR A 153 14.28 23.17 -2.47
C TYR A 153 13.60 21.84 -2.79
N VAL A 154 12.83 21.28 -1.84
CA VAL A 154 12.10 20.02 -2.09
C VAL A 154 11.10 20.20 -3.23
N THR A 155 10.36 21.32 -3.29
CA THR A 155 9.44 21.64 -4.40
C THR A 155 10.10 21.55 -5.77
N THR A 156 11.31 22.09 -5.91
CA THR A 156 12.02 22.15 -7.19
C THR A 156 12.77 20.87 -7.56
N HIS A 157 12.96 19.96 -6.62
CA HIS A 157 13.80 18.76 -6.79
C HIS A 157 13.10 17.42 -6.59
N VAL A 158 11.92 17.40 -5.95
CA VAL A 158 11.14 16.17 -5.76
C VAL A 158 10.75 15.60 -7.12
N SER A 159 11.19 14.37 -7.37
CA SER A 159 10.96 13.68 -8.64
C SER A 159 9.78 12.72 -8.59
N VAL A 160 9.38 12.24 -9.78
CA VAL A 160 8.42 11.13 -9.92
C VAL A 160 8.87 9.92 -9.08
N ALA A 161 10.16 9.57 -9.12
CA ALA A 161 10.76 8.50 -8.31
C ALA A 161 10.61 8.75 -6.81
N ASP A 162 10.87 9.96 -6.33
CA ASP A 162 10.82 10.29 -4.91
C ASP A 162 9.41 10.10 -4.33
N LEU A 163 8.37 10.44 -5.11
CA LEU A 163 6.97 10.28 -4.72
C LEU A 163 6.50 8.82 -4.85
N TYR A 164 6.84 8.13 -5.95
CA TYR A 164 6.51 6.70 -6.11
C TYR A 164 7.28 5.79 -5.16
N SER A 165 8.37 6.26 -4.53
CA SER A 165 9.09 5.55 -3.48
C SER A 165 8.87 6.11 -2.07
N HIS A 166 7.89 7.00 -1.87
CA HIS A 166 7.50 7.49 -0.54
C HIS A 166 8.64 8.15 0.25
N ARG A 167 9.57 8.82 -0.43
CA ARG A 167 10.76 9.47 0.17
C ARG A 167 10.81 10.99 -0.03
N SER A 168 9.66 11.61 -0.29
CA SER A 168 9.51 13.05 -0.52
C SER A 168 9.66 13.90 0.74
N GLY A 169 9.54 13.28 1.93
CA GLY A 169 9.47 13.98 3.20
C GLY A 169 8.05 14.38 3.61
N LEU A 170 7.04 14.21 2.74
CA LEU A 170 5.64 14.37 3.15
C LEU A 170 5.31 13.46 4.35
N PRO A 171 4.43 13.87 5.27
CA PRO A 171 4.01 13.01 6.37
C PRO A 171 3.20 11.81 5.86
N ASP A 172 3.10 10.80 6.71
CA ASP A 172 2.33 9.59 6.44
C ASP A 172 0.86 9.95 6.15
N HIS A 173 0.30 9.37 5.09
CA HIS A 173 -1.04 9.63 4.59
C HIS A 173 -1.37 11.12 4.31
N ALA A 174 -0.35 11.92 3.97
CA ALA A 174 -0.53 13.31 3.56
C ALA A 174 -1.63 13.46 2.49
N GLY A 175 -2.66 14.25 2.79
CA GLY A 175 -3.78 14.57 1.91
C GLY A 175 -5.04 13.70 2.10
N ASP A 176 -4.94 12.52 2.69
CA ASP A 176 -6.06 11.55 2.72
C ASP A 176 -7.30 12.08 3.46
N ALA A 177 -7.11 12.72 4.62
CA ALA A 177 -8.21 13.31 5.37
C ALA A 177 -8.82 14.56 4.70
N LEU A 178 -8.12 15.22 3.75
CA LEU A 178 -8.73 16.28 2.95
C LEU A 178 -9.70 15.69 1.92
N GLU A 179 -9.36 14.55 1.33
CA GLU A 179 -10.29 13.81 0.47
C GLU A 179 -11.55 13.41 1.24
N ASP A 180 -11.41 12.92 2.47
CA ASP A 180 -12.54 12.59 3.34
C ASP A 180 -13.47 13.79 3.60
N LEU A 181 -12.91 15.00 3.71
CA LEU A 181 -13.68 16.24 3.82
C LEU A 181 -14.36 16.66 2.50
N GLY A 182 -14.03 15.99 1.40
CA GLY A 182 -14.65 16.17 0.09
C GLY A 182 -13.92 17.12 -0.85
N TYR A 183 -12.66 17.46 -0.56
CA TYR A 183 -11.81 18.21 -1.49
C TYR A 183 -11.49 17.38 -2.74
N ASP A 184 -11.46 18.04 -3.90
CA ASP A 184 -11.08 17.36 -5.16
C ASP A 184 -9.57 17.10 -5.24
N ARG A 185 -9.13 16.30 -6.22
CA ARG A 185 -7.71 15.96 -6.43
C ARG A 185 -6.82 17.21 -6.43
N ARG A 186 -7.20 18.24 -7.18
CA ARG A 186 -6.39 19.45 -7.36
C ARG A 186 -6.30 20.24 -6.07
N GLU A 187 -7.39 20.36 -5.33
CA GLU A 187 -7.43 21.04 -4.03
C GLU A 187 -6.59 20.31 -2.98
N VAL A 188 -6.65 18.98 -2.92
CA VAL A 188 -5.79 18.20 -2.03
C VAL A 188 -4.32 18.42 -2.37
N LEU A 189 -3.94 18.35 -3.66
CA LEU A 189 -2.56 18.57 -4.10
C LEU A 189 -2.06 19.99 -3.79
N ASP A 190 -2.88 21.04 -3.97
CA ASP A 190 -2.52 22.42 -3.64
C ASP A 190 -2.28 22.61 -2.13
N ARG A 191 -2.97 21.84 -1.29
CA ARG A 191 -2.88 21.95 0.17
C ARG A 191 -1.66 21.25 0.77
N LEU A 192 -0.99 20.37 0.02
CA LEU A 192 0.23 19.71 0.50
C LEU A 192 1.35 20.70 0.88
N LYS A 193 1.32 21.93 0.34
CA LYS A 193 2.26 23.01 0.70
C LYS A 193 2.24 23.42 2.17
N TYR A 194 1.14 23.15 2.89
CA TYR A 194 1.00 23.49 4.30
C TYR A 194 1.54 22.41 5.24
N LEU A 195 1.85 21.22 4.73
CA LEU A 195 2.34 20.13 5.56
C LEU A 195 3.83 20.30 5.88
N PRO A 196 4.25 19.99 7.11
CA PRO A 196 5.67 19.92 7.44
C PRO A 196 6.34 18.80 6.66
N LEU A 197 7.65 18.92 6.40
CA LEU A 197 8.43 17.88 5.74
C LEU A 197 9.46 17.26 6.70
N ALA A 198 9.51 15.93 6.68
CA ALA A 198 10.64 15.16 7.17
C ALA A 198 11.86 15.30 6.22
N PRO A 199 13.07 14.91 6.65
CA PRO A 199 14.26 15.01 5.81
C PRO A 199 14.12 14.30 4.45
N PHE A 200 14.27 15.07 3.38
CA PHE A 200 14.08 14.62 2.00
C PHE A 200 15.04 13.48 1.62
N ARG A 201 14.52 12.45 0.95
CA ARG A 201 15.22 11.24 0.45
C ARG A 201 15.84 10.29 1.48
N ILE A 202 15.87 10.67 2.76
CA ILE A 202 16.39 9.81 3.84
C ILE A 202 15.31 9.44 4.87
N SER A 203 14.06 9.80 4.60
CA SER A 203 12.87 9.38 5.35
C SER A 203 11.95 8.56 4.44
N TYR A 204 11.13 7.71 5.06
CA TYR A 204 10.07 6.96 4.39
C TYR A 204 8.75 7.25 5.11
N ALA A 205 7.74 7.70 4.36
CA ALA A 205 6.40 7.94 4.86
C ALA A 205 5.40 7.67 3.72
N TYR A 206 4.48 6.73 3.94
CA TYR A 206 3.59 6.26 2.90
C TYR A 206 2.55 7.33 2.58
N THR A 207 2.36 7.67 1.31
CA THR A 207 1.44 8.76 0.93
C THR A 207 0.73 8.46 -0.39
N ASN A 208 -0.59 8.60 -0.39
CA ASN A 208 -1.41 8.42 -1.58
C ASN A 208 -1.37 9.64 -2.50
N PHE A 209 -1.51 10.85 -1.94
CA PHE A 209 -1.48 12.08 -2.73
C PHE A 209 -0.07 12.45 -3.23
N GLY A 210 1.00 11.96 -2.59
CA GLY A 210 2.33 12.02 -3.16
C GLY A 210 2.42 11.24 -4.49
N VAL A 211 2.00 9.98 -4.50
CA VAL A 211 1.95 9.17 -5.74
C VAL A 211 1.02 9.78 -6.77
N THR A 212 -0.13 10.30 -6.32
CA THR A 212 -1.11 10.98 -7.19
C THR A 212 -0.49 12.21 -7.88
N ALA A 213 0.29 13.04 -7.17
CA ALA A 213 0.98 14.18 -7.77
C ALA A 213 1.98 13.76 -8.84
N ALA A 214 2.73 12.67 -8.62
CA ALA A 214 3.66 12.14 -9.62
C ALA A 214 2.93 11.64 -10.86
N ALA A 215 1.84 10.89 -10.68
CA ALA A 215 1.01 10.38 -11.75
C ALA A 215 0.35 11.50 -12.59
N GLU A 216 -0.16 12.54 -11.94
CA GLU A 216 -0.69 13.73 -12.62
C GLU A 216 0.38 14.45 -13.44
N ALA A 217 1.63 14.51 -12.95
CA ALA A 217 2.75 15.08 -13.68
C ALA A 217 3.10 14.26 -14.93
N VAL A 218 3.03 12.94 -14.83
CA VAL A 218 3.21 12.04 -15.97
C VAL A 218 2.09 12.21 -16.99
N ALA A 219 0.83 12.22 -16.55
CA ALA A 219 -0.33 12.42 -17.41
C ALA A 219 -0.29 13.78 -18.13
N ALA A 220 0.08 14.84 -17.41
CA ALA A 220 0.29 16.17 -17.99
C ALA A 220 1.40 16.19 -19.05
N ALA A 221 2.49 15.45 -18.84
CA ALA A 221 3.55 15.32 -19.84
C ALA A 221 3.07 14.63 -21.13
N ALA A 222 2.15 13.67 -21.01
CA ALA A 222 1.49 12.98 -22.13
C ALA A 222 0.31 13.77 -22.74
N GLY A 223 -0.07 14.92 -22.15
CA GLY A 223 -1.21 15.73 -22.60
C GLY A 223 -2.58 15.08 -22.38
N LYS A 224 -2.70 14.20 -21.37
CA LYS A 224 -3.92 13.44 -21.05
C LYS A 224 -4.31 13.60 -19.58
N THR A 225 -5.54 13.20 -19.24
CA THR A 225 -5.85 12.90 -17.84
C THR A 225 -5.23 11.56 -17.45
N TRP A 226 -5.06 11.32 -16.15
CA TRP A 226 -4.51 10.04 -15.69
C TRP A 226 -5.34 8.84 -16.14
N GLU A 227 -6.65 8.94 -16.07
CA GLU A 227 -7.57 7.83 -16.38
C GLU A 227 -7.54 7.48 -17.86
N ASP A 228 -7.43 8.48 -18.74
CA ASP A 228 -7.35 8.25 -20.18
C ASP A 228 -5.95 7.75 -20.57
N LEU A 229 -4.90 8.22 -19.89
CA LEU A 229 -3.54 7.71 -20.10
C LEU A 229 -3.45 6.22 -19.70
N SER A 230 -3.90 5.86 -18.50
CA SER A 230 -3.80 4.48 -18.00
C SER A 230 -4.60 3.49 -18.86
N ASP A 231 -5.77 3.90 -19.34
CA ASP A 231 -6.56 3.12 -20.31
C ASP A 231 -5.81 2.91 -21.63
N GLU A 232 -5.23 3.97 -22.18
CA GLU A 232 -4.58 3.95 -23.49
C GLU A 232 -3.33 3.11 -23.55
N VAL A 233 -2.44 3.27 -22.56
CA VAL A 233 -1.09 2.70 -22.65
C VAL A 233 -0.96 1.37 -21.94
N LEU A 234 -1.90 1.04 -21.05
CA LEU A 234 -1.85 -0.19 -20.25
C LEU A 234 -3.08 -1.06 -20.44
N TYR A 235 -4.28 -0.56 -20.17
CA TYR A 235 -5.46 -1.44 -20.10
C TYR A 235 -5.87 -1.97 -21.48
N ARG A 236 -6.03 -1.09 -22.48
CA ARG A 236 -6.41 -1.50 -23.84
C ARG A 236 -5.34 -2.41 -24.49
N PRO A 237 -4.03 -2.10 -24.45
CA PRO A 237 -3.00 -2.97 -25.03
C PRO A 237 -2.94 -4.36 -24.41
N LEU A 238 -3.26 -4.48 -23.11
CA LEU A 238 -3.30 -5.78 -22.42
C LEU A 238 -4.65 -6.50 -22.55
N GLY A 239 -5.66 -5.87 -23.18
CA GLY A 239 -7.01 -6.42 -23.26
C GLY A 239 -7.70 -6.48 -21.89
N MET A 240 -7.33 -5.61 -20.95
CA MET A 240 -7.93 -5.49 -19.61
C MET A 240 -9.28 -4.76 -19.66
N THR A 241 -10.22 -5.33 -20.40
CA THR A 241 -11.53 -4.71 -20.72
C THR A 241 -12.46 -4.53 -19.51
N SER A 242 -12.14 -5.15 -18.37
CA SER A 242 -12.86 -4.99 -17.11
C SER A 242 -12.24 -3.95 -16.18
N THR A 243 -11.06 -3.44 -16.52
CA THR A 243 -10.29 -2.52 -15.68
C THR A 243 -10.64 -1.07 -15.97
N SER A 244 -10.70 -0.23 -14.92
CA SER A 244 -10.87 1.21 -15.07
C SER A 244 -10.22 1.98 -13.91
N SER A 245 -9.78 3.20 -14.19
CA SER A 245 -9.33 4.21 -13.21
C SER A 245 -10.44 5.21 -12.84
N LYS A 246 -11.71 4.96 -13.21
CA LYS A 246 -12.87 5.82 -12.93
C LYS A 246 -13.87 5.06 -12.05
N PHE A 247 -14.27 5.64 -10.92
CA PHE A 247 -15.23 5.02 -10.00
C PHE A 247 -16.61 4.83 -10.64
N ALA A 248 -17.03 5.75 -11.51
CA ALA A 248 -18.28 5.64 -12.25
C ALA A 248 -18.34 4.37 -13.13
N ASP A 249 -17.22 3.97 -13.76
CA ASP A 249 -17.17 2.76 -14.57
C ASP A 249 -17.30 1.50 -13.70
N PHE A 250 -16.69 1.51 -12.51
CA PHE A 250 -16.84 0.42 -11.53
C PHE A 250 -18.32 0.24 -11.14
N LEU A 251 -19.01 1.32 -10.76
CA LEU A 251 -20.43 1.29 -10.39
C LEU A 251 -21.33 0.83 -11.55
N ALA A 252 -21.01 1.23 -12.78
CA ALA A 252 -21.80 0.90 -13.96
C ALA A 252 -21.70 -0.59 -14.37
N ARG A 253 -20.68 -1.33 -13.91
CA ARG A 253 -20.50 -2.74 -14.28
C ARG A 253 -21.51 -3.64 -13.58
N PRO A 254 -22.31 -4.46 -14.28
CA PRO A 254 -23.23 -5.39 -13.60
C PRO A 254 -22.53 -6.46 -12.73
N ASN A 255 -21.30 -6.84 -13.10
CA ASN A 255 -20.51 -7.85 -12.38
C ASN A 255 -19.41 -7.20 -11.52
N HIS A 256 -19.79 -6.34 -10.56
CA HIS A 256 -18.87 -5.82 -9.53
C HIS A 256 -19.19 -6.39 -8.14
N ALA A 257 -18.18 -6.48 -7.29
CA ALA A 257 -18.34 -6.84 -5.89
C ALA A 257 -18.65 -5.59 -5.04
N VAL A 258 -19.54 -5.72 -4.07
CA VAL A 258 -19.84 -4.66 -3.09
C VAL A 258 -18.85 -4.76 -1.93
N ASN A 259 -18.42 -3.62 -1.39
CA ASN A 259 -17.48 -3.60 -0.27
C ASN A 259 -18.16 -4.00 1.05
N HIS A 260 -17.45 -4.75 1.90
CA HIS A 260 -17.96 -5.20 3.20
C HIS A 260 -17.04 -4.82 4.35
N ILE A 261 -17.63 -4.26 5.41
CA ILE A 261 -16.96 -4.05 6.69
C ILE A 261 -17.43 -5.07 7.72
N LYS A 262 -16.62 -5.31 8.75
CA LYS A 262 -16.98 -6.20 9.83
C LYS A 262 -17.71 -5.44 10.94
N THR A 263 -18.94 -5.83 11.25
CA THR A 263 -19.73 -5.31 12.38
C THR A 263 -20.01 -6.47 13.34
N GLY A 264 -19.37 -6.44 14.52
CA GLY A 264 -19.35 -7.61 15.41
C GLY A 264 -18.74 -8.83 14.70
N ASP A 265 -19.49 -9.92 14.64
CA ASP A 265 -19.06 -11.15 13.96
C ASP A 265 -19.56 -11.27 12.50
N LYS A 266 -20.24 -10.24 11.97
CA LYS A 266 -20.83 -10.26 10.63
C LYS A 266 -20.13 -9.32 9.65
N TRP A 267 -20.11 -9.72 8.39
CA TRP A 267 -19.69 -8.87 7.28
C TRP A 267 -20.91 -8.20 6.66
N GLU A 268 -20.88 -6.88 6.55
CA GLU A 268 -22.02 -6.08 6.11
C GLU A 268 -21.65 -5.15 4.94
N ALA A 269 -22.49 -5.15 3.91
CA ALA A 269 -22.40 -4.27 2.75
C ALA A 269 -22.98 -2.88 3.09
N ARG A 270 -22.16 -2.02 3.69
CA ARG A 270 -22.60 -0.70 4.19
C ARG A 270 -22.09 0.48 3.39
N PHE A 271 -20.92 0.36 2.80
CA PHE A 271 -20.20 1.48 2.21
C PHE A 271 -19.76 1.11 0.79
N GLN A 272 -19.59 2.14 -0.02
CA GLN A 272 -18.86 2.03 -1.28
C GLN A 272 -17.90 3.21 -1.34
N ARG A 273 -16.60 2.90 -1.47
CA ARG A 273 -15.55 3.91 -1.50
C ARG A 273 -15.48 4.54 -2.89
N ASP A 274 -15.48 5.87 -2.98
CA ASP A 274 -15.21 6.63 -4.21
C ASP A 274 -13.78 7.21 -4.18
N PRO A 275 -12.76 6.50 -4.70
CA PRO A 275 -11.34 6.89 -4.62
C PRO A 275 -10.87 7.78 -5.77
N ASP A 276 -11.76 8.37 -6.57
CA ASP A 276 -11.37 9.15 -7.76
C ASP A 276 -10.35 10.27 -7.45
N PRO A 277 -10.44 11.06 -6.36
CA PRO A 277 -9.43 12.07 -6.06
C PRO A 277 -8.00 11.52 -5.96
N GLN A 278 -7.83 10.28 -5.51
CA GLN A 278 -6.54 9.59 -5.43
C GLN A 278 -6.42 8.40 -6.39
N THR A 279 -7.10 8.42 -7.54
CA THR A 279 -7.17 7.24 -8.42
C THR A 279 -5.83 6.59 -8.79
N PRO A 280 -4.70 7.33 -9.02
CA PRO A 280 -3.42 6.68 -9.32
C PRO A 280 -2.87 5.85 -8.15
N ALA A 281 -3.26 6.20 -6.92
CA ALA A 281 -2.82 5.55 -5.70
C ALA A 281 -3.78 4.47 -5.19
N GLY A 282 -5.08 4.57 -5.52
CA GLY A 282 -6.11 3.67 -4.95
C GLY A 282 -7.31 3.35 -5.84
N GLY A 283 -7.53 4.05 -6.94
CA GLY A 283 -8.82 4.04 -7.64
C GLY A 283 -8.97 3.07 -8.81
N VAL A 284 -7.95 2.25 -9.08
CA VAL A 284 -8.09 1.20 -10.09
C VAL A 284 -9.10 0.16 -9.59
N SER A 285 -10.03 -0.21 -10.45
CA SER A 285 -10.89 -1.38 -10.29
C SER A 285 -10.60 -2.39 -11.40
N SER A 286 -10.62 -3.68 -11.10
CA SER A 286 -10.27 -4.73 -12.06
C SER A 286 -10.86 -6.09 -11.70
N SER A 287 -10.87 -7.01 -12.67
CA SER A 287 -11.17 -8.44 -12.45
C SER A 287 -9.89 -9.24 -12.29
N ILE A 288 -10.00 -10.46 -11.76
CA ILE A 288 -8.82 -11.31 -11.58
C ILE A 288 -8.21 -11.75 -12.93
N ASN A 289 -9.06 -11.94 -13.95
CA ASN A 289 -8.59 -12.25 -15.31
C ASN A 289 -7.75 -11.11 -15.90
N ASP A 290 -8.20 -9.86 -15.75
CA ASP A 290 -7.46 -8.69 -16.22
C ASP A 290 -6.14 -8.53 -15.46
N MET A 291 -6.19 -8.66 -14.13
CA MET A 291 -4.98 -8.58 -13.31
C MET A 291 -3.98 -9.70 -13.60
N ALA A 292 -4.43 -10.90 -14.00
CA ALA A 292 -3.54 -11.95 -14.46
C ALA A 292 -2.78 -11.55 -15.74
N ARG A 293 -3.40 -10.79 -16.65
CA ARG A 293 -2.74 -10.25 -17.86
C ARG A 293 -1.68 -9.21 -17.48
N TRP A 294 -2.03 -8.27 -16.59
CA TRP A 294 -1.08 -7.30 -16.05
C TRP A 294 0.11 -7.98 -15.36
N LEU A 295 -0.15 -8.96 -14.49
CA LEU A 295 0.89 -9.68 -13.77
C LEU A 295 1.82 -10.44 -14.73
N THR A 296 1.25 -11.07 -15.76
CA THR A 296 2.02 -11.72 -16.84
C THR A 296 2.94 -10.74 -17.54
N MET A 297 2.46 -9.53 -17.86
CA MET A 297 3.29 -8.48 -18.50
C MET A 297 4.44 -8.03 -17.60
N VAL A 298 4.18 -7.77 -16.32
CA VAL A 298 5.20 -7.34 -15.35
C VAL A 298 6.28 -8.40 -15.18
N MET A 299 5.88 -9.68 -15.04
CA MET A 299 6.80 -10.81 -14.92
C MET A 299 7.63 -11.02 -16.20
N ALA A 300 7.07 -10.72 -17.36
CA ALA A 300 7.74 -10.75 -18.65
C ALA A 300 8.50 -9.44 -18.98
N ASN A 301 8.94 -8.70 -17.95
CA ASN A 301 9.73 -7.47 -18.06
C ASN A 301 9.14 -6.43 -19.02
N GLY A 302 7.83 -6.24 -18.98
CA GLY A 302 7.15 -5.22 -19.77
C GLY A 302 6.59 -5.69 -21.11
N THR A 303 6.66 -6.99 -21.43
CA THR A 303 6.16 -7.53 -22.70
C THR A 303 4.92 -8.39 -22.49
N TYR A 304 3.94 -8.27 -23.38
CA TYR A 304 2.75 -9.12 -23.39
C TYR A 304 2.39 -9.52 -24.82
N ASN A 305 2.22 -10.81 -25.09
CA ASN A 305 1.91 -11.34 -26.43
C ASN A 305 2.84 -10.82 -27.56
N GLY A 306 4.13 -10.65 -27.25
CA GLY A 306 5.13 -10.13 -28.18
C GLY A 306 5.11 -8.61 -28.39
N GLN A 307 4.16 -7.90 -27.77
CA GLN A 307 4.13 -6.43 -27.75
C GLN A 307 4.86 -5.93 -26.50
N ARG A 308 5.79 -4.99 -26.70
CA ARG A 308 6.44 -4.26 -25.60
C ARG A 308 5.51 -3.15 -25.12
N ILE A 309 5.10 -3.23 -23.85
CA ILE A 309 4.34 -2.19 -23.15
C ILE A 309 5.31 -1.24 -22.44
N THR A 310 6.30 -1.76 -21.72
CA THR A 310 7.39 -0.96 -21.13
C THR A 310 8.73 -1.63 -21.39
N SER A 311 9.81 -0.88 -21.37
CA SER A 311 11.16 -1.44 -21.41
C SER A 311 11.51 -2.06 -20.05
N PRO A 312 12.35 -3.12 -20.03
CA PRO A 312 12.87 -3.68 -18.79
C PRO A 312 13.59 -2.63 -17.92
N GLU A 313 14.34 -1.72 -18.53
CA GLU A 313 15.11 -0.67 -17.84
C GLU A 313 14.20 0.34 -17.16
N ALA A 314 13.09 0.72 -17.80
CA ALA A 314 12.10 1.62 -17.24
C ALA A 314 11.31 0.98 -16.09
N LEU A 315 11.04 -0.33 -16.17
CA LEU A 315 10.32 -1.08 -15.14
C LEU A 315 11.20 -1.44 -13.93
N LEU A 316 12.50 -1.63 -14.13
CA LEU A 316 13.41 -2.16 -13.12
C LEU A 316 13.39 -1.38 -11.78
N PRO A 317 13.40 -0.04 -11.74
CA PRO A 317 13.32 0.72 -10.49
C PRO A 317 11.99 0.53 -9.74
N ALA A 318 10.92 0.18 -10.46
CA ALA A 318 9.62 -0.12 -9.85
C ALA A 318 9.68 -1.41 -9.02
N ILE A 319 10.30 -2.46 -9.56
CA ILE A 319 10.31 -3.81 -8.98
C ILE A 319 11.59 -4.15 -8.19
N THR A 320 12.44 -3.15 -7.90
CA THR A 320 13.68 -3.31 -7.11
C THR A 320 13.77 -2.29 -5.97
N PRO A 321 14.53 -2.57 -4.89
CA PRO A 321 14.64 -1.65 -3.75
C PRO A 321 15.18 -0.26 -4.13
N GLN A 322 14.43 0.80 -3.79
CA GLN A 322 14.80 2.21 -3.98
C GLN A 322 14.85 3.02 -2.66
N VAL A 323 14.28 2.45 -1.59
CA VAL A 323 14.31 3.00 -0.23
C VAL A 323 14.13 1.89 0.81
N ILE A 324 14.62 2.12 2.04
CA ILE A 324 14.29 1.29 3.21
C ILE A 324 12.95 1.78 3.76
N SER A 325 11.91 0.94 3.68
CA SER A 325 10.57 1.26 4.19
C SER A 325 10.40 0.90 5.66
N THR A 326 11.09 -0.15 6.12
CA THR A 326 11.13 -0.54 7.53
C THR A 326 12.55 -0.91 7.90
N ALA A 327 13.14 -0.22 8.87
CA ALA A 327 14.47 -0.55 9.36
C ALA A 327 14.51 -1.95 9.99
N ALA A 328 15.64 -2.65 9.83
CA ALA A 328 15.87 -3.90 10.52
C ALA A 328 15.90 -3.66 12.04
N ARG A 329 15.09 -4.43 12.79
CA ARG A 329 14.93 -4.24 14.24
C ARG A 329 16.10 -4.80 15.07
N ASN A 330 16.91 -5.68 14.48
CA ASN A 330 18.11 -6.27 15.07
C ASN A 330 18.99 -6.88 13.96
N PRO A 331 20.25 -7.30 14.24
CA PRO A 331 21.17 -7.84 13.23
C PRO A 331 20.70 -9.11 12.50
N ASN A 332 19.73 -9.86 13.04
CA ASN A 332 19.18 -11.07 12.42
C ASN A 332 17.94 -10.77 11.56
N ALA A 333 17.36 -9.57 11.67
CA ALA A 333 16.16 -9.18 10.95
C ALA A 333 16.50 -8.60 9.57
N ARG A 334 15.63 -8.85 8.59
CA ARG A 334 15.71 -8.19 7.28
C ARG A 334 15.01 -6.83 7.35
N ALA A 335 15.54 -5.85 6.65
CA ALA A 335 14.85 -4.59 6.42
C ALA A 335 13.70 -4.79 5.41
N GLY A 336 12.63 -4.03 5.57
CA GLY A 336 11.64 -3.83 4.52
C GLY A 336 12.17 -2.80 3.52
N THR A 337 11.89 -3.02 2.23
CA THR A 337 12.28 -2.09 1.17
C THR A 337 11.10 -1.81 0.24
N TYR A 338 11.20 -0.71 -0.49
CA TYR A 338 10.15 -0.29 -1.42
C TYR A 338 10.79 0.19 -2.73
N GLY A 339 10.22 -0.19 -3.87
CA GLY A 339 10.56 0.29 -5.20
C GLY A 339 9.70 1.49 -5.60
N HIS A 340 9.53 1.74 -6.90
CA HIS A 340 8.56 2.72 -7.37
C HIS A 340 7.17 2.09 -7.46
N GLY A 341 6.37 2.20 -6.40
CA GLY A 341 5.00 1.67 -6.32
C GLY A 341 4.89 0.17 -6.01
N PHE A 342 5.97 -0.48 -5.56
CA PHE A 342 5.99 -1.90 -5.18
C PHE A 342 6.70 -2.08 -3.83
N ASN A 343 6.17 -2.96 -2.99
CA ASN A 343 6.95 -3.54 -1.91
C ASN A 343 8.02 -4.46 -2.51
N THR A 344 9.23 -4.42 -1.95
CA THR A 344 10.32 -5.33 -2.31
C THR A 344 10.89 -5.99 -1.06
N SER A 345 11.19 -7.28 -1.14
CA SER A 345 11.70 -8.02 0.00
C SER A 345 12.62 -9.16 -0.42
N VAL A 346 13.26 -9.77 0.59
CA VAL A 346 14.03 -11.01 0.44
C VAL A 346 13.45 -12.03 1.41
N THR A 347 13.10 -13.21 0.92
CA THR A 347 12.48 -14.27 1.72
C THR A 347 13.49 -14.93 2.67
N SER A 348 13.01 -15.84 3.53
CA SER A 348 13.87 -16.69 4.34
C SER A 348 14.73 -17.66 3.52
N SER A 349 14.35 -18.00 2.28
CA SER A 349 15.18 -18.81 1.36
C SER A 349 16.23 -17.99 0.59
N GLY A 350 16.28 -16.67 0.82
CA GLY A 350 17.19 -15.76 0.12
C GLY A 350 16.70 -15.35 -1.27
N ARG A 351 15.45 -15.63 -1.63
CA ARG A 351 14.87 -15.21 -2.91
C ARG A 351 14.34 -13.79 -2.82
N THR A 352 14.48 -13.02 -3.89
CA THR A 352 13.82 -11.72 -3.99
C THR A 352 12.33 -11.90 -4.25
N MET A 353 11.53 -10.97 -3.74
CA MET A 353 10.11 -10.87 -4.05
C MET A 353 9.73 -9.41 -4.24
N TYR A 354 8.73 -9.17 -5.07
CA TYR A 354 8.00 -7.92 -5.11
C TYR A 354 6.49 -8.16 -4.99
N SER A 355 5.80 -7.21 -4.39
CA SER A 355 4.38 -7.33 -4.03
C SER A 355 3.74 -5.97 -3.84
N HIS A 356 2.44 -5.94 -3.62
CA HIS A 356 1.77 -4.80 -3.00
C HIS A 356 0.46 -5.27 -2.35
N SER A 357 0.13 -4.71 -1.18
CA SER A 357 -1.19 -4.87 -0.55
C SER A 357 -2.09 -3.68 -0.90
N GLY A 358 -3.36 -3.93 -1.15
CA GLY A 358 -4.40 -2.91 -1.22
C GLY A 358 -5.37 -3.08 -0.07
N GLY A 359 -5.79 -1.98 0.53
CA GLY A 359 -6.83 -1.98 1.54
C GLY A 359 -7.65 -0.71 1.46
N PHE A 360 -8.97 -0.86 1.46
CA PHE A 360 -9.90 0.17 1.89
C PHE A 360 -10.56 -0.29 3.17
N GLY A 361 -10.43 0.52 4.22
CA GLY A 361 -11.10 0.32 5.50
C GLY A 361 -12.62 0.20 5.33
N LEU A 362 -13.18 0.88 4.31
CA LEU A 362 -14.59 0.75 3.92
C LEU A 362 -14.94 -0.49 3.09
N GLY A 363 -14.04 -1.48 2.97
CA GLY A 363 -14.43 -2.85 2.68
C GLY A 363 -13.86 -3.50 1.42
N ALA A 364 -12.59 -3.25 1.10
CA ALA A 364 -11.87 -3.99 0.06
C ALA A 364 -10.45 -4.33 0.51
N ALA A 365 -9.92 -5.50 0.13
CA ALA A 365 -8.55 -5.88 0.44
C ALA A 365 -7.99 -6.78 -0.67
N THR A 366 -6.77 -6.48 -1.10
CA THR A 366 -6.13 -7.13 -2.25
C THR A 366 -4.65 -7.34 -1.98
N ASN A 367 -4.04 -8.35 -2.61
CA ASN A 367 -2.60 -8.53 -2.56
C ASN A 367 -2.13 -9.28 -3.79
N PHE A 368 -0.98 -8.91 -4.33
CA PHE A 368 -0.22 -9.76 -5.24
C PHE A 368 1.19 -9.96 -4.73
N ALA A 369 1.81 -11.07 -5.12
CA ALA A 369 3.20 -11.38 -4.83
C ALA A 369 3.85 -12.11 -6.00
N VAL A 370 5.09 -11.77 -6.31
CA VAL A 370 5.88 -12.40 -7.37
C VAL A 370 7.24 -12.84 -6.83
N MET A 371 7.67 -14.01 -7.28
CA MET A 371 9.01 -14.55 -7.08
C MET A 371 9.72 -14.68 -8.43
N PRO A 372 10.53 -13.68 -8.82
CA PRO A 372 11.05 -13.60 -10.19
C PRO A 372 11.97 -14.75 -10.57
N SER A 373 12.75 -15.26 -9.61
CA SER A 373 13.68 -16.38 -9.82
C SER A 373 13.01 -17.68 -10.30
N GLU A 374 11.70 -17.79 -10.12
CA GLU A 374 10.91 -18.98 -10.46
C GLU A 374 9.77 -18.64 -11.42
N ASP A 375 9.77 -17.41 -11.97
CA ASP A 375 8.72 -16.89 -12.86
C ASP A 375 7.31 -17.26 -12.37
N ILE A 376 7.01 -17.02 -11.10
CA ILE A 376 5.73 -17.36 -10.45
C ILE A 376 5.15 -16.14 -9.73
N GLY A 377 3.86 -15.89 -9.96
CA GLY A 377 3.10 -14.82 -9.35
C GLY A 377 1.72 -15.29 -8.93
N ILE A 378 1.21 -14.72 -7.84
CA ILE A 378 -0.16 -14.93 -7.35
C ILE A 378 -0.79 -13.57 -7.05
N ILE A 379 -2.08 -13.44 -7.31
CA ILE A 379 -2.89 -12.29 -6.92
C ILE A 379 -4.22 -12.74 -6.35
N ALA A 380 -4.68 -12.06 -5.29
CA ALA A 380 -5.95 -12.28 -4.62
C ALA A 380 -6.67 -10.93 -4.43
N LEU A 381 -7.96 -10.91 -4.77
CA LEU A 381 -8.86 -9.76 -4.64
C LEU A 381 -10.02 -10.16 -3.72
N THR A 382 -10.35 -9.34 -2.73
CA THR A 382 -11.48 -9.59 -1.82
C THR A 382 -12.35 -8.34 -1.69
N ASN A 383 -13.63 -8.55 -1.42
CA ASN A 383 -14.60 -7.50 -1.17
C ASN A 383 -14.88 -7.30 0.34
N ALA A 384 -13.83 -7.46 1.15
CA ALA A 384 -13.86 -7.34 2.59
C ALA A 384 -12.77 -6.36 3.07
N ALA A 385 -13.03 -5.67 4.17
CA ALA A 385 -12.06 -4.80 4.84
C ALA A 385 -10.74 -5.55 5.17
N PRO A 386 -9.61 -4.84 5.31
CA PRO A 386 -8.28 -5.44 5.39
C PRO A 386 -8.01 -6.18 6.70
N TYR A 387 -8.36 -7.46 6.75
CA TYR A 387 -8.06 -8.39 7.85
C TYR A 387 -6.89 -9.35 7.53
N GLY A 388 -6.14 -9.11 6.46
CA GLY A 388 -4.93 -9.86 6.11
C GLY A 388 -5.14 -11.15 5.32
N ILE A 389 -6.35 -11.38 4.82
CA ILE A 389 -6.70 -12.64 4.14
C ILE A 389 -6.01 -12.81 2.77
N PRO A 390 -6.00 -11.81 1.85
CA PRO A 390 -5.29 -11.98 0.58
C PRO A 390 -3.77 -12.10 0.78
N GLU A 391 -3.19 -11.39 1.77
CA GLU A 391 -1.79 -11.54 2.14
C GLU A 391 -1.46 -12.93 2.67
N ALA A 392 -2.31 -13.46 3.56
CA ALA A 392 -2.14 -14.79 4.13
C ALA A 392 -2.17 -15.86 3.05
N LEU A 393 -3.15 -15.81 2.14
CA LEU A 393 -3.24 -16.74 1.01
C LEU A 393 -1.97 -16.73 0.16
N ASN A 394 -1.49 -15.53 -0.20
CA ASN A 394 -0.31 -15.39 -1.04
C ASN A 394 0.95 -15.90 -0.33
N ALA A 395 1.08 -15.66 0.97
CA ALA A 395 2.19 -16.16 1.77
C ALA A 395 2.16 -17.68 1.94
N GLU A 396 0.99 -18.27 2.21
CA GLU A 396 0.78 -19.72 2.29
C GLU A 396 1.13 -20.40 0.96
N PHE A 397 0.68 -19.83 -0.16
CA PHE A 397 1.02 -20.32 -1.49
C PHE A 397 2.54 -20.25 -1.75
N MET A 398 3.17 -19.13 -1.41
CA MET A 398 4.62 -18.95 -1.58
C MET A 398 5.44 -19.88 -0.68
N ASP A 399 4.94 -20.24 0.50
CA ASP A 399 5.53 -21.26 1.36
C ASP A 399 5.41 -22.66 0.74
N LEU A 400 4.25 -23.01 0.17
CA LEU A 400 4.08 -24.27 -0.55
C LEU A 400 5.04 -24.38 -1.74
N VAL A 401 5.21 -23.31 -2.50
CA VAL A 401 6.16 -23.26 -3.63
C VAL A 401 7.60 -23.45 -3.15
N GLN A 402 8.03 -22.73 -2.10
CA GLN A 402 9.42 -22.78 -1.65
C GLN A 402 9.78 -24.03 -0.83
N TYR A 403 8.83 -24.53 -0.03
CA TYR A 403 9.11 -25.49 1.03
C TYR A 403 8.22 -26.74 0.99
N GLY A 404 7.19 -26.76 0.14
CA GLY A 404 6.23 -27.88 0.05
C GLY A 404 5.19 -27.93 1.18
N GLN A 405 5.28 -27.01 2.15
CA GLN A 405 4.38 -26.91 3.29
C GLN A 405 4.23 -25.44 3.71
N VAL A 406 3.06 -25.09 4.25
CA VAL A 406 2.85 -23.83 4.97
C VAL A 406 3.64 -23.90 6.28
N ARG A 407 4.45 -22.89 6.57
CA ARG A 407 5.36 -22.92 7.72
C ARG A 407 4.91 -22.06 8.89
N GLU A 408 4.07 -21.07 8.63
CA GLU A 408 3.60 -20.11 9.62
C GLU A 408 2.07 -20.02 9.62
N ASP A 409 1.49 -19.59 10.73
CA ASP A 409 0.08 -19.17 10.77
C ASP A 409 -0.04 -17.75 10.19
N TRP A 410 0.06 -17.66 8.86
CA TRP A 410 0.03 -16.39 8.14
C TRP A 410 -1.27 -15.62 8.38
N ALA A 411 -2.40 -16.31 8.49
CA ALA A 411 -3.69 -15.69 8.76
C ALA A 411 -3.69 -14.93 10.10
N THR A 412 -3.13 -15.52 11.16
CA THR A 412 -3.00 -14.83 12.45
C THR A 412 -1.98 -13.69 12.39
N LEU A 413 -0.82 -13.91 11.77
CA LEU A 413 0.24 -12.90 11.67
C LEU A 413 -0.23 -11.64 10.93
N TYR A 414 -0.85 -11.79 9.77
CA TYR A 414 -1.37 -10.64 9.01
C TYR A 414 -2.56 -9.97 9.69
N ARG A 415 -3.45 -10.74 10.32
CA ARG A 415 -4.54 -10.17 11.12
C ARG A 415 -4.01 -9.27 12.23
N GLN A 416 -2.97 -9.70 12.94
CA GLN A 416 -2.34 -8.89 14.00
C GLN A 416 -1.66 -7.64 13.43
N GLN A 417 -0.93 -7.80 12.31
CA GLN A 417 -0.22 -6.71 11.66
C GLN A 417 -1.17 -5.63 11.13
N LEU A 418 -2.35 -6.01 10.63
CA LEU A 418 -3.35 -5.10 10.05
C LEU A 418 -4.47 -4.72 11.02
N ALA A 419 -4.50 -5.28 12.24
CA ALA A 419 -5.51 -4.95 13.24
C ALA A 419 -5.67 -3.44 13.48
N PRO A 420 -4.59 -2.62 13.58
CA PRO A 420 -4.72 -1.18 13.79
C PRO A 420 -5.56 -0.47 12.72
N MET A 421 -5.53 -0.92 11.46
CA MET A 421 -6.30 -0.32 10.37
C MET A 421 -7.82 -0.50 10.51
N ASN A 422 -8.26 -1.42 11.36
CA ASN A 422 -9.68 -1.71 11.57
C ASN A 422 -10.19 -1.13 12.90
N ASN A 423 -9.35 -0.39 13.63
CA ASN A 423 -9.75 0.23 14.88
C ASN A 423 -10.41 1.60 14.61
N PRO A 424 -11.46 1.96 15.36
CA PRO A 424 -11.96 3.33 15.36
C PRO A 424 -10.95 4.30 15.97
N ASP A 425 -10.93 5.54 15.47
CA ASP A 425 -10.02 6.60 15.84
C ASP A 425 -10.55 7.52 16.95
N GLY A 426 -9.62 8.04 17.75
CA GLY A 426 -9.86 9.07 18.77
C GLY A 426 -9.68 8.60 20.20
N THR A 427 -9.25 9.52 21.08
CA THR A 427 -8.83 9.15 22.45
C THR A 427 -10.00 8.81 23.38
N LEU A 428 -11.22 9.16 22.97
CA LEU A 428 -12.45 8.91 23.72
C LEU A 428 -13.24 7.69 23.22
N VAL A 429 -12.72 6.96 22.23
CA VAL A 429 -13.31 5.69 21.78
C VAL A 429 -13.48 4.74 22.97
N GLY A 430 -14.71 4.24 23.15
CA GLY A 430 -15.08 3.31 24.23
C GLY A 430 -15.08 3.92 25.64
N LYS A 431 -14.86 5.23 25.79
CA LYS A 431 -14.93 5.93 27.09
C LYS A 431 -16.36 6.37 27.39
N GLN A 432 -16.69 6.40 28.67
CA GLN A 432 -17.95 6.98 29.15
C GLN A 432 -17.77 8.47 29.46
N PRO A 433 -18.79 9.32 29.24
CA PRO A 433 -18.76 10.70 29.68
C PRO A 433 -18.48 10.82 31.18
N PRO A 434 -17.86 11.92 31.64
CA PRO A 434 -17.69 12.18 33.07
C PRO A 434 -19.03 12.16 33.82
N VAL A 435 -19.03 11.63 35.06
CA VAL A 435 -20.25 11.55 35.89
C VAL A 435 -20.75 12.95 36.28
N SER A 436 -19.84 13.90 36.45
CA SER A 436 -20.14 15.29 36.82
C SER A 436 -19.29 16.24 35.96
N PRO A 437 -19.64 16.45 34.69
CA PRO A 437 -18.88 17.33 33.81
C PRO A 437 -19.02 18.79 34.27
N ALA A 438 -17.96 19.57 34.13
CA ALA A 438 -18.03 21.02 34.25
C ALA A 438 -19.03 21.56 33.19
N PRO A 439 -19.88 22.53 33.53
CA PRO A 439 -20.87 23.05 32.58
C PRO A 439 -20.17 23.73 31.39
N ALA A 440 -20.76 23.59 30.21
CA ALA A 440 -20.39 24.42 29.06
C ALA A 440 -20.70 25.90 29.32
N ARG A 441 -19.97 26.78 28.64
CA ARG A 441 -20.34 28.20 28.49
C ARG A 441 -21.63 28.33 27.67
N PRO A 442 -22.29 29.52 27.64
CA PRO A 442 -23.41 29.75 26.73
C PRO A 442 -23.07 29.32 25.30
N LEU A 443 -23.95 28.54 24.65
CA LEU A 443 -23.60 27.90 23.38
C LEU A 443 -23.24 28.90 22.27
N GLY A 444 -23.89 30.07 22.27
CA GLY A 444 -23.58 31.18 21.38
C GLY A 444 -22.12 31.68 21.47
N ASP A 445 -21.43 31.44 22.59
CA ASP A 445 -20.01 31.80 22.74
C ASP A 445 -19.08 30.91 21.91
N TYR A 446 -19.53 29.70 21.54
CA TYR A 446 -18.80 28.78 20.66
C TYR A 446 -19.12 28.99 19.18
N ALA A 447 -20.26 29.62 18.85
CA ALA A 447 -20.69 29.82 17.48
C ALA A 447 -19.82 30.84 16.73
N GLY A 448 -19.38 30.50 15.52
CA GLY A 448 -18.49 31.33 14.70
C GLY A 448 -17.79 30.53 13.60
N VAL A 449 -17.04 31.23 12.76
CA VAL A 449 -16.16 30.63 11.75
C VAL A 449 -14.75 30.62 12.31
N TYR A 450 -14.09 29.46 12.29
CA TYR A 450 -12.71 29.25 12.70
C TYR A 450 -11.90 28.85 11.48
N ASN A 451 -10.94 29.68 11.08
CA ASN A 451 -10.14 29.52 9.87
C ASN A 451 -8.95 28.60 10.09
N ASN A 452 -8.59 27.84 9.04
CA ASN A 452 -7.37 27.04 8.95
C ASN A 452 -6.94 26.92 7.49
N ASP A 453 -5.66 27.14 7.20
CA ASP A 453 -5.17 27.20 5.81
C ASP A 453 -5.15 25.82 5.12
N TYR A 454 -4.92 24.75 5.89
CA TYR A 454 -4.84 23.39 5.38
C TYR A 454 -6.22 22.74 5.27
N TRP A 455 -6.98 22.70 6.37
CA TRP A 455 -8.29 22.06 6.44
C TRP A 455 -9.42 22.90 5.85
N GLY A 456 -9.22 24.21 5.69
CA GLY A 456 -10.28 25.18 5.40
C GLY A 456 -11.05 25.61 6.65
N PRO A 457 -12.12 26.40 6.51
CA PRO A 457 -12.87 26.89 7.65
C PRO A 457 -13.69 25.79 8.33
N ALA A 458 -13.74 25.86 9.66
CA ALA A 458 -14.69 25.16 10.51
C ALA A 458 -15.77 26.13 10.95
N THR A 459 -17.04 25.86 10.60
CA THR A 459 -18.16 26.71 11.02
C THR A 459 -18.93 26.04 12.14
N VAL A 460 -19.02 26.72 13.29
CA VAL A 460 -19.81 26.26 14.44
C VAL A 460 -21.08 27.09 14.54
N THR A 461 -22.24 26.44 14.56
CA THR A 461 -23.55 27.10 14.72
C THR A 461 -24.32 26.53 15.89
N ASP A 462 -25.09 27.37 16.59
CA ASP A 462 -26.10 26.94 17.56
C ASP A 462 -27.42 26.67 16.81
N HIS A 463 -27.93 25.45 16.90
CA HIS A 463 -29.19 25.01 16.32
C HIS A 463 -30.04 24.41 17.45
N ASP A 464 -31.06 25.14 17.90
CA ASP A 464 -32.02 24.71 18.93
C ASP A 464 -31.38 24.16 20.22
N GLY A 465 -30.26 24.76 20.67
CA GLY A 465 -29.58 24.35 21.89
C GLY A 465 -28.58 23.21 21.70
N GLN A 466 -28.21 22.92 20.46
CA GLN A 466 -27.15 21.97 20.10
C GLN A 466 -26.15 22.65 19.16
N LEU A 467 -24.85 22.43 19.40
CA LEU A 467 -23.81 22.92 18.50
C LEU A 467 -23.63 21.99 17.31
N LEU A 468 -23.52 22.57 16.12
CA LEU A 468 -23.22 21.88 14.86
C LEU A 468 -21.87 22.36 14.34
N LEU A 469 -20.99 21.44 13.97
CA LEU A 469 -19.71 21.70 13.32
C LEU A 469 -19.83 21.38 11.82
N ALA A 470 -19.57 22.34 10.95
CA ALA A 470 -19.49 22.15 9.50
C ALA A 470 -18.04 22.26 8.99
N LEU A 471 -17.60 21.30 8.18
CA LEU A 471 -16.24 21.21 7.62
C LEU A 471 -16.26 20.87 6.12
N GLY A 472 -15.18 21.24 5.42
CA GLY A 472 -14.93 20.88 4.03
C GLY A 472 -15.81 21.62 3.00
N PRO A 473 -15.50 21.49 1.70
CA PRO A 473 -16.16 22.24 0.63
C PRO A 473 -17.64 21.87 0.42
N LYS A 474 -18.04 20.68 0.86
CA LYS A 474 -19.44 20.21 0.80
C LYS A 474 -20.24 20.55 2.06
N GLY A 475 -19.63 21.20 3.05
CA GLY A 475 -20.27 21.55 4.32
C GLY A 475 -20.71 20.31 5.10
N GLN A 476 -19.84 19.32 5.24
CA GLN A 476 -20.14 18.12 6.04
C GLN A 476 -20.39 18.52 7.48
N THR A 477 -21.52 18.10 8.04
CA THR A 477 -21.98 18.53 9.36
C THR A 477 -21.87 17.44 10.40
N PHE A 478 -21.46 17.82 11.61
CA PHE A 478 -21.33 16.94 12.76
C PHE A 478 -21.99 17.56 13.98
N ASP A 479 -22.83 16.78 14.66
CA ASP A 479 -23.40 17.17 15.94
C ASP A 479 -22.31 17.16 17.02
N LEU A 480 -22.13 18.29 17.71
CA LEU A 480 -21.23 18.40 18.84
C LEU A 480 -21.98 18.02 20.13
N THR A 481 -21.53 16.95 20.77
CA THR A 481 -22.07 16.48 22.06
C THR A 481 -21.19 16.98 23.20
N HIS A 482 -21.77 17.64 24.20
CA HIS A 482 -21.00 18.14 25.35
C HIS A 482 -20.33 16.99 26.11
N TRP A 483 -19.05 17.17 26.46
CA TRP A 483 -18.28 16.19 27.20
C TRP A 483 -17.85 16.69 28.58
N ASP A 484 -17.13 17.81 28.63
CA ASP A 484 -16.64 18.41 29.88
C ASP A 484 -16.15 19.84 29.64
N GLY A 485 -16.70 20.82 30.38
CA GLY A 485 -16.34 22.23 30.24
C GLY A 485 -16.46 22.71 28.80
N ASP A 486 -15.34 23.17 28.22
CA ASP A 486 -15.23 23.62 26.83
C ASP A 486 -14.87 22.49 25.83
N THR A 487 -15.03 21.23 26.22
CA THR A 487 -14.79 20.06 25.36
C THR A 487 -16.12 19.45 24.91
N PHE A 488 -16.22 19.23 23.61
CA PHE A 488 -17.30 18.52 22.94
C PHE A 488 -16.72 17.33 22.18
N THR A 489 -17.56 16.39 21.78
CA THR A 489 -17.22 15.27 20.91
C THR A 489 -18.08 15.26 19.66
N PHE A 490 -17.56 14.68 18.59
CA PHE A 490 -18.31 14.38 17.38
C PHE A 490 -17.89 13.04 16.78
N PRO A 491 -18.83 12.28 16.19
CA PRO A 491 -18.51 11.02 15.53
C PRO A 491 -17.86 11.27 14.16
N LEU A 492 -17.03 10.32 13.73
CA LEU A 492 -16.50 10.24 12.37
C LEU A 492 -16.80 8.85 11.78
N SER A 493 -17.05 8.83 10.47
CA SER A 493 -17.28 7.59 9.72
C SER A 493 -16.86 7.81 8.26
N THR A 494 -15.56 7.77 8.02
CA THR A 494 -14.92 7.98 6.71
C THR A 494 -13.99 6.81 6.38
N GLU A 495 -13.27 6.90 5.26
CA GLU A 495 -12.25 5.90 4.92
C GLU A 495 -11.10 5.87 5.93
N ASN A 496 -10.69 7.04 6.42
CA ASN A 496 -9.57 7.17 7.35
C ASN A 496 -10.03 7.30 8.82
N ALA A 497 -11.32 7.18 9.11
CA ALA A 497 -11.89 7.15 10.45
C ALA A 497 -13.10 6.22 10.48
N LEU A 498 -12.87 4.95 10.76
CA LEU A 498 -13.89 3.90 10.62
C LEU A 498 -15.08 4.08 11.58
N PRO A 499 -16.24 3.46 11.29
CA PRO A 499 -17.42 3.56 12.15
C PRO A 499 -17.11 3.27 13.62
N GLY A 500 -17.58 4.16 14.50
CA GLY A 500 -17.27 4.13 15.94
C GLY A 500 -16.15 5.07 16.35
N SER A 501 -15.49 5.75 15.40
CA SER A 501 -14.53 6.81 15.68
C SER A 501 -15.21 8.01 16.34
N ILE A 502 -14.54 8.61 17.33
CA ILE A 502 -15.05 9.77 18.09
C ILE A 502 -13.90 10.74 18.29
N SER A 503 -14.04 11.96 17.76
CA SER A 503 -13.06 13.02 17.93
C SER A 503 -13.51 14.06 18.95
N LYS A 504 -12.56 14.77 19.56
CA LYS A 504 -12.81 15.93 20.42
C LYS A 504 -12.76 17.23 19.63
N ALA A 505 -13.66 18.14 19.99
CA ALA A 505 -13.61 19.56 19.70
C ALA A 505 -13.36 20.32 21.02
N VAL A 506 -12.20 20.94 21.16
CA VAL A 506 -11.81 21.69 22.37
C VAL A 506 -11.76 23.17 22.05
N PHE A 507 -12.56 23.96 22.75
CA PHE A 507 -12.60 25.41 22.58
C PHE A 507 -11.70 26.10 23.61
N SER A 508 -10.90 27.08 23.18
CA SER A 508 -10.08 27.89 24.09
C SER A 508 -9.92 29.31 23.54
N GLY A 509 -10.60 30.27 24.16
CA GLY A 509 -10.65 31.65 23.67
C GLY A 509 -11.17 31.71 22.22
N ASN A 510 -10.33 32.19 21.31
CA ASN A 510 -10.64 32.30 19.87
C ASN A 510 -10.24 31.06 19.05
N ALA A 511 -9.78 30.00 19.70
CA ALA A 511 -9.34 28.77 19.06
C ALA A 511 -10.34 27.62 19.22
N LEU A 512 -10.42 26.79 18.19
CA LEU A 512 -11.07 25.49 18.16
C LEU A 512 -10.03 24.46 17.75
N GLN A 513 -9.70 23.51 18.64
CA GLN A 513 -8.84 22.40 18.32
C GLN A 513 -9.68 21.16 18.03
N LEU A 514 -9.50 20.55 16.86
CA LEU A 514 -10.13 19.29 16.48
C LEU A 514 -9.10 18.17 16.53
N GLU A 515 -9.29 17.20 17.42
CA GLU A 515 -8.28 16.16 17.73
C GLU A 515 -7.89 15.33 16.50
N TYR A 516 -8.88 14.86 15.73
CA TYR A 516 -8.64 13.98 14.58
C TYR A 516 -7.79 14.67 13.51
N PHE A 517 -7.96 15.98 13.36
CA PHE A 517 -7.26 16.80 12.37
C PHE A 517 -5.90 17.33 12.88
N ASN A 518 -5.44 16.93 14.07
CA ASN A 518 -4.23 17.48 14.70
C ASN A 518 -2.97 16.60 14.59
N ALA A 519 -2.97 15.53 13.78
CA ALA A 519 -1.82 14.61 13.67
C ALA A 519 -0.50 15.29 13.25
N ASN A 520 -0.57 16.41 12.52
CA ASN A 520 0.58 17.21 12.07
C ASN A 520 0.61 18.61 12.71
N ASP A 521 0.01 18.78 13.89
CA ASP A 521 -0.14 20.08 14.58
C ASP A 521 -0.96 21.12 13.79
N LEU A 522 -1.74 20.67 12.82
CA LEU A 522 -2.59 21.52 11.96
C LEU A 522 -4.06 21.55 12.40
N GLY A 523 -4.43 20.91 13.51
CA GLY A 523 -5.83 20.75 13.94
C GLY A 523 -6.38 21.94 14.72
N THR A 524 -5.63 23.05 14.81
CA THR A 524 -6.07 24.27 15.49
C THR A 524 -6.65 25.25 14.46
N PHE A 525 -7.89 25.65 14.67
CA PHE A 525 -8.63 26.61 13.86
C PHE A 525 -8.84 27.89 14.68
N THR A 526 -8.76 29.06 14.05
CA THR A 526 -8.81 30.35 14.76
C THR A 526 -9.83 31.30 14.13
N ARG A 527 -10.60 32.00 14.97
CA ARG A 527 -11.59 33.00 14.52
C ARG A 527 -10.99 34.18 13.78
#